data_AF-A0A160F6S9-F1
#
_entry.id   AF-A0A160F6S9-F1
#
_cell.length_a   1.000
_cell.length_b   1.000
_cell.length_c   1.000
_cell.angle_alpha   90.00
_cell.angle_beta   90.00
_cell.angle_gamma   90.00
#
_symmetry.space_group_name_H-M   'P 1'
#
loop_
_entity.id
_entity.type
_entity.pdbx_description
1 polymer ?
#
loop_
_entity_poly.entity_id
_entity_poly.type
_entity_poly.pdbx_seq_one_letter_code
_entity_poly.pdbx_strand_id
1 'polypeptide(L)'
;MRKLTEKQKRFADYYIELGNAEEAAKRAGYSARGNTTKLLQNTTIREYIQQRLSEKDKERIASQDEILAFLTKVLRGEETEKIPMAGKDFFELVENTPNIKDRIKAAELLGKRFAMWTERQQVDANFGVQIIDDVGGADETD
;
A
#
# COMPACT_ATOMS: atom_id res chain seq x y z
N MET A 1 27.16 10.19 -8.36
CA MET A 1 26.85 9.04 -7.47
C MET A 1 27.96 8.02 -7.56
N ARG A 2 28.51 7.54 -6.44
CA ARG A 2 29.49 6.43 -6.44
C ARG A 2 28.75 5.14 -6.81
N LYS A 3 29.21 4.45 -7.84
CA LYS A 3 28.63 3.19 -8.32
C LYS A 3 28.90 2.08 -7.30
N LEU A 4 27.88 1.27 -6.97
CA LEU A 4 28.05 0.11 -6.11
C LEU A 4 29.06 -0.87 -6.73
N THR A 5 29.95 -1.39 -5.91
CA THR A 5 30.80 -2.53 -6.30
C THR A 5 29.97 -3.81 -6.34
N GLU A 6 30.40 -4.78 -7.15
CA GLU A 6 29.71 -6.08 -7.29
C GLU A 6 29.57 -6.83 -5.96
N LYS A 7 30.54 -6.65 -5.06
CA LYS A 7 30.52 -7.24 -3.73
C LYS A 7 29.47 -6.60 -2.81
N GLN A 8 29.29 -5.29 -2.91
CA GLN A 8 28.26 -4.56 -2.17
C GLN A 8 26.85 -4.87 -2.68
N LYS A 9 26.69 -5.09 -3.99
CA LYS A 9 25.41 -5.52 -4.56
C LYS A 9 25.00 -6.89 -4.02
N ARG A 10 25.91 -7.88 -4.11
CA ARG A 10 25.68 -9.21 -3.54
C ARG A 10 25.32 -9.18 -2.07
N PHE A 11 25.97 -8.33 -1.27
CA PHE A 11 25.59 -8.14 0.13
C PHE A 11 24.15 -7.65 0.28
N ALA A 12 23.77 -6.60 -0.46
CA ALA A 12 22.42 -6.06 -0.40
C ALA A 12 21.36 -7.07 -0.86
N ASP A 13 21.61 -7.80 -1.94
CA ASP A 13 20.67 -8.80 -2.46
C ASP A 13 20.46 -9.95 -1.45
N TYR A 14 21.55 -10.50 -0.87
CA TYR A 14 21.43 -11.51 0.19
C TYR A 14 20.80 -10.96 1.47
N TYR A 15 21.02 -9.69 1.79
CA TYR A 15 20.40 -9.08 2.97
C TYR A 15 18.89 -8.96 2.81
N ILE A 16 18.41 -8.60 1.61
CA ILE A 16 16.99 -8.56 1.27
C ILE A 16 16.38 -9.97 1.32
N GLU A 17 17.09 -10.99 0.85
CA GLU A 17 16.62 -12.38 0.81
C GLU A 17 16.56 -13.03 2.21
N LEU A 18 17.61 -12.85 3.01
CA LEU A 18 17.80 -13.60 4.26
C LEU A 18 17.33 -12.84 5.51
N GLY A 19 17.22 -11.51 5.44
CA GLY A 19 16.94 -10.65 6.61
C GLY A 19 18.07 -10.62 7.65
N ASN A 20 19.21 -11.26 7.39
CA ASN A 20 20.35 -11.36 8.32
C ASN A 20 21.61 -10.74 7.72
N ALA A 21 22.10 -9.66 8.33
CA ALA A 21 23.29 -8.93 7.87
C ALA A 21 24.59 -9.75 7.99
N GLU A 22 24.71 -10.60 9.00
CA GLU A 22 25.92 -11.40 9.22
C GLU A 22 26.05 -12.48 8.15
N GLU A 23 24.97 -13.21 7.88
CA GLU A 23 24.95 -14.22 6.83
C GLU A 23 25.10 -13.62 5.44
N ALA A 24 24.43 -12.50 5.17
CA ALA A 24 24.55 -11.77 3.91
C ALA A 24 26.01 -11.31 3.67
N ALA A 25 26.69 -10.81 4.71
CA ALA A 25 28.09 -10.42 4.63
C ALA A 25 28.99 -11.62 4.30
N LYS A 26 28.80 -12.76 4.97
CA LYS A 26 29.56 -13.99 4.70
C LYS A 26 29.38 -14.47 3.26
N ARG A 27 28.13 -14.56 2.79
CA ARG A 27 27.81 -15.02 1.41
C ARG A 27 28.30 -14.05 0.33
N ALA A 28 28.30 -12.75 0.62
CA ALA A 28 28.90 -11.74 -0.26
C ALA A 28 30.44 -11.72 -0.22
N GLY A 29 31.08 -12.56 0.60
CA GLY A 29 32.53 -12.70 0.71
C GLY A 29 33.20 -11.68 1.64
N TYR A 30 32.46 -11.01 2.52
CA TYR A 30 33.02 -10.17 3.58
C TYR A 30 33.28 -10.99 4.84
N SER A 31 34.27 -10.58 5.64
CA SER A 31 34.37 -11.05 7.02
C SER A 31 33.24 -10.40 7.83
N ALA A 32 32.39 -11.22 8.45
CA ALA A 32 31.24 -10.76 9.22
C ALA A 32 31.61 -9.81 10.37
N ARG A 33 32.72 -10.09 11.06
CA ARG A 33 33.14 -9.36 12.27
C ARG A 33 33.51 -7.91 11.92
N GLY A 34 32.69 -6.95 12.36
CA GLY A 34 32.95 -5.51 12.26
C GLY A 34 32.66 -4.85 10.90
N ASN A 35 32.33 -5.62 9.85
CA ASN A 35 31.94 -5.07 8.55
C ASN A 35 30.42 -4.92 8.37
N THR A 36 29.62 -5.72 9.06
CA THR A 36 28.14 -5.66 8.96
C THR A 36 27.61 -4.26 9.24
N THR A 37 28.00 -3.65 10.35
CA THR A 37 27.59 -2.29 10.73
C THR A 37 28.03 -1.27 9.67
N LYS A 38 29.25 -1.39 9.14
CA LYS A 38 29.78 -0.47 8.11
C LYS A 38 29.04 -0.59 6.80
N LEU A 39 28.65 -1.81 6.40
CA LEU A 39 27.89 -2.07 5.18
C LEU A 39 26.46 -1.53 5.30
N LEU A 40 25.82 -1.68 6.45
CA LEU A 40 24.48 -1.13 6.71
C LEU A 40 24.47 0.40 6.83
N GLN A 41 25.53 0.99 7.39
CA GLN A 41 25.68 2.45 7.48
C GLN A 41 26.10 3.10 6.15
N ASN A 42 26.49 2.31 5.15
CA ASN A 42 26.90 2.83 3.86
C ASN A 42 25.68 3.35 3.09
N THR A 43 25.63 4.67 2.87
CA THR A 43 24.52 5.34 2.20
C THR A 43 24.18 4.74 0.84
N THR A 44 25.18 4.40 0.02
CA THR A 44 24.90 3.87 -1.33
C THR A 44 24.29 2.47 -1.28
N ILE A 45 24.73 1.63 -0.34
CA ILE A 45 24.16 0.29 -0.12
C ILE A 45 22.72 0.42 0.40
N ARG A 46 22.48 1.33 1.34
CA ARG A 46 21.14 1.58 1.90
C ARG A 46 20.18 2.10 0.83
N GLU A 47 20.62 3.02 0.00
CA GLU A 47 19.84 3.52 -1.16
C GLU A 47 19.48 2.38 -2.11
N TYR A 48 20.44 1.50 -2.44
CA TYR A 48 20.17 0.35 -3.29
C TYR A 48 19.18 -0.64 -2.65
N ILE A 49 19.33 -0.96 -1.36
CA ILE A 49 18.38 -1.82 -0.64
C ILE A 49 16.97 -1.21 -0.67
N GLN A 50 16.86 0.08 -0.36
CA GLN A 50 15.58 0.79 -0.37
C GLN A 50 14.95 0.81 -1.76
N GLN A 51 15.75 1.02 -2.80
CA GLN A 51 15.28 0.97 -4.18
C GLN A 51 14.72 -0.41 -4.53
N ARG A 52 15.47 -1.49 -4.23
CA ARG A 52 15.05 -2.86 -4.52
C ARG A 52 13.79 -3.26 -3.74
N LEU A 53 13.68 -2.85 -2.48
CA LEU A 53 12.46 -3.06 -1.69
C LEU A 53 11.29 -2.28 -2.28
N SER A 54 11.49 -1.01 -2.67
CA SER A 54 10.44 -0.22 -3.31
C SER A 54 9.99 -0.80 -4.65
N GLU A 55 10.90 -1.36 -5.45
CA GLU A 55 10.58 -2.08 -6.69
C GLU A 55 9.69 -3.30 -6.40
N LYS A 56 10.10 -4.14 -5.43
CA LYS A 56 9.31 -5.30 -5.00
C LYS A 56 7.94 -4.92 -4.44
N ASP A 57 7.86 -3.83 -3.67
CA ASP A 57 6.61 -3.36 -3.12
C ASP A 57 5.69 -2.81 -4.21
N LYS A 58 6.22 -2.09 -5.21
CA LYS A 58 5.45 -1.65 -6.39
C LYS A 58 4.90 -2.81 -7.20
N GLU A 59 5.65 -3.92 -7.33
CA GLU A 59 5.17 -5.13 -8.02
C GLU A 59 4.08 -5.87 -7.24
N ARG A 60 4.11 -5.80 -5.90
CA ARG A 60 3.22 -6.58 -5.02
C ARG A 60 1.99 -5.80 -4.55
N ILE A 61 2.12 -4.49 -4.39
CA ILE A 61 1.09 -3.61 -3.81
C ILE A 61 0.84 -2.46 -4.78
N ALA A 62 -0.42 -2.33 -5.21
CA ALA A 62 -0.85 -1.21 -6.02
C ALA A 62 -0.73 0.11 -5.25
N SER A 63 -0.11 1.12 -5.86
CA SER A 63 -0.04 2.47 -5.29
C SER A 63 -1.38 3.20 -5.38
N GLN A 64 -1.55 4.30 -4.63
CA GLN A 64 -2.76 5.12 -4.73
C GLN A 64 -3.00 5.62 -6.17
N ASP A 65 -1.95 6.08 -6.84
CA ASP A 65 -2.04 6.59 -8.22
C ASP A 65 -2.38 5.48 -9.21
N GLU A 66 -1.85 4.27 -8.99
CA GLU A 66 -2.16 3.09 -9.80
C GLU A 66 -3.62 2.67 -9.65
N ILE A 67 -4.15 2.67 -8.42
CA ILE A 67 -5.57 2.40 -8.16
C ILE A 67 -6.44 3.45 -8.87
N LEU A 68 -6.10 4.74 -8.77
CA LEU A 68 -6.84 5.82 -9.42
C LEU A 68 -6.77 5.72 -10.95
N ALA A 69 -5.60 5.40 -11.49
CA ALA A 69 -5.42 5.18 -12.93
C ALA A 69 -6.27 4.01 -13.42
N PHE A 70 -6.25 2.87 -12.71
CA PHE A 70 -7.08 1.71 -13.03
C PHE A 70 -8.58 2.05 -13.00
N LEU A 71 -9.08 2.67 -11.91
CA LEU A 71 -10.48 3.10 -11.81
C LEU A 71 -10.87 4.06 -12.93
N THR A 72 -9.97 4.96 -13.32
CA THR A 72 -10.20 5.89 -14.44
C THR A 72 -10.33 5.17 -15.76
N LYS A 73 -9.47 4.19 -16.05
CA LYS A 73 -9.56 3.38 -17.26
C LYS A 73 -10.83 2.54 -17.31
N VAL A 74 -11.20 1.92 -16.18
CA VAL A 74 -12.48 1.18 -16.06
C VAL A 74 -13.64 2.12 -16.36
N LEU A 75 -13.69 3.29 -15.74
CA LEU A 75 -14.72 4.30 -15.98
C LEU A 75 -14.83 4.68 -17.47
N ARG A 76 -13.69 4.87 -18.14
CA ARG A 76 -13.62 5.18 -19.58
C ARG A 76 -13.90 3.99 -20.50
N GLY A 77 -13.83 2.76 -19.99
CA GLY A 77 -13.95 1.54 -20.79
C GLY A 77 -12.72 1.19 -21.59
N GLU A 78 -11.55 1.60 -21.10
CA GLU A 78 -10.25 1.32 -21.72
C GLU A 78 -9.67 -0.03 -21.26
N GLU A 79 -10.19 -0.61 -20.17
CA GLU A 79 -9.87 -1.97 -19.74
C GLU A 79 -10.79 -2.99 -20.44
N THR A 80 -10.35 -4.25 -20.49
CA THR A 80 -11.15 -5.37 -20.97
C THR A 80 -11.24 -6.47 -19.92
N GLU A 81 -12.35 -7.19 -19.93
CA GLU A 81 -12.62 -8.34 -19.08
C GLU A 81 -13.20 -9.49 -19.91
N LYS A 82 -13.01 -10.71 -19.43
CA LYS A 82 -13.61 -11.90 -20.05
C LYS A 82 -14.95 -12.17 -19.41
N ILE A 83 -16.02 -11.97 -20.16
CA ILE A 83 -17.39 -12.16 -19.70
C ILE A 83 -17.89 -13.52 -20.22
N PRO A 84 -18.51 -14.34 -19.36
CA PRO A 84 -19.15 -15.57 -19.80
C PRO A 84 -20.40 -15.27 -20.64
N MET A 85 -20.41 -15.77 -21.86
CA MET A 85 -21.55 -15.74 -22.76
C MET A 85 -22.09 -17.16 -22.92
N ALA A 86 -23.32 -17.37 -22.44
CA ALA A 86 -24.03 -18.63 -22.57
C ALA A 86 -25.02 -18.55 -23.75
N GLY A 87 -24.85 -19.44 -24.71
CA GLY A 87 -25.85 -19.76 -25.72
C GLY A 87 -26.69 -20.97 -25.28
N LYS A 88 -27.65 -21.36 -26.12
CA LYS A 88 -28.51 -22.52 -25.86
C LYS A 88 -27.72 -23.82 -25.66
N ASP A 89 -26.61 -23.97 -26.38
CA ASP A 89 -25.80 -25.21 -26.40
C ASP A 89 -24.29 -24.95 -26.23
N PHE A 90 -23.87 -23.74 -25.84
CA PHE A 90 -22.45 -23.41 -25.64
C PHE A 90 -22.22 -22.41 -24.52
N PHE A 91 -20.99 -22.40 -24.02
CA PHE A 91 -20.48 -21.43 -23.06
C PHE A 91 -19.10 -20.98 -23.51
N GLU A 92 -18.93 -19.68 -23.75
CA GLU A 92 -17.66 -19.09 -24.17
C GLU A 92 -17.31 -17.87 -23.33
N LEU A 93 -16.01 -17.65 -23.12
CA LEU A 93 -15.52 -16.43 -22.51
C LEU A 93 -15.17 -15.45 -23.62
N VAL A 94 -15.93 -14.35 -23.70
CA VAL A 94 -15.73 -13.30 -24.69
C VAL A 94 -15.07 -12.11 -24.03
N GLU A 95 -14.07 -11.54 -24.69
CA GLU A 95 -13.45 -10.30 -24.24
C GLU A 95 -14.37 -9.11 -24.53
N ASN A 96 -14.65 -8.31 -23.52
CA ASN A 96 -15.50 -7.13 -23.61
C ASN A 96 -14.99 -6.03 -22.69
N THR A 97 -15.40 -4.79 -22.91
CA THR A 97 -15.14 -3.70 -21.96
C THR A 97 -16.02 -3.84 -20.71
N PRO A 98 -15.61 -3.24 -19.57
CA PRO A 98 -16.40 -3.23 -18.34
C PRO A 98 -17.84 -2.84 -18.57
N ASN A 99 -18.76 -3.57 -17.95
CA ASN A 99 -20.18 -3.26 -18.02
C ASN A 99 -20.49 -1.90 -17.36
N ILE A 100 -21.68 -1.36 -17.64
CA ILE A 100 -22.08 -0.04 -17.12
C ILE A 100 -22.10 -0.01 -15.57
N LYS A 101 -22.45 -1.11 -14.89
CA LYS A 101 -22.49 -1.16 -13.42
C LYS A 101 -21.10 -1.02 -12.82
N ASP A 102 -20.09 -1.66 -13.41
CA ASP A 102 -18.71 -1.57 -12.95
C ASP A 102 -18.11 -0.18 -13.21
N ARG A 103 -18.49 0.45 -14.34
CA ARG A 103 -18.16 1.85 -14.62
C ARG A 103 -18.79 2.81 -13.62
N ILE A 104 -20.06 2.59 -13.28
CA ILE A 104 -20.75 3.37 -12.23
C ILE A 104 -20.02 3.20 -10.89
N LYS A 105 -19.58 1.97 -10.57
CA LYS A 105 -18.84 1.74 -9.33
C LYS A 105 -17.50 2.48 -9.33
N ALA A 106 -16.78 2.48 -10.44
CA ALA A 106 -15.54 3.24 -10.59
C ALA A 106 -15.79 4.76 -10.42
N ALA A 107 -16.86 5.29 -11.02
CA ALA A 107 -17.27 6.69 -10.84
C ALA A 107 -17.60 7.02 -9.38
N GLU A 108 -18.34 6.14 -8.70
CA GLU A 108 -18.70 6.32 -7.28
C GLU A 108 -17.44 6.41 -6.41
N LEU A 109 -16.49 5.49 -6.59
CA LEU A 109 -15.24 5.45 -5.82
C LEU A 109 -14.35 6.68 -6.08
N LEU A 110 -14.23 7.10 -7.34
CA LEU A 110 -13.52 8.34 -7.70
C LEU A 110 -14.21 9.57 -7.11
N GLY A 111 -15.54 9.63 -7.16
CA GLY A 111 -16.31 10.71 -6.55
C GLY A 111 -16.16 10.77 -5.02
N LYS A 112 -16.07 9.62 -4.35
CA LYS A 112 -15.77 9.57 -2.89
C LYS A 112 -14.40 10.17 -2.59
N ARG A 113 -13.38 9.84 -3.41
CA ARG A 113 -12.04 10.44 -3.26
C ARG A 113 -12.04 11.95 -3.41
N PHE A 114 -12.85 12.49 -4.32
CA PHE A 114 -12.98 13.93 -4.54
C PHE A 114 -14.04 14.60 -3.66
N ALA A 115 -14.60 13.89 -2.67
CA ALA A 115 -15.68 14.38 -1.80
C ALA A 115 -16.88 14.96 -2.57
N MET A 116 -17.19 14.41 -3.75
CA MET A 116 -18.33 14.84 -4.58
C MET A 116 -19.69 14.48 -3.95
N TRP A 117 -19.71 13.47 -3.08
CA TRP A 117 -20.92 12.96 -2.45
C TRP A 117 -21.01 13.48 -1.02
N THR A 118 -22.17 14.02 -0.66
CA THR A 118 -22.50 14.32 0.74
C THR A 118 -23.49 13.28 1.24
N GLU A 119 -23.08 12.48 2.23
CA GLU A 119 -23.99 11.58 2.93
C GLU A 119 -24.65 12.36 4.08
N ARG A 120 -25.96 12.60 3.99
CA ARG A 120 -26.70 13.20 5.10
C ARG A 120 -27.05 12.11 6.10
N GLN A 121 -26.60 12.26 7.33
CA GLN A 121 -27.03 11.43 8.46
C GLN A 121 -28.02 12.21 9.31
N GLN A 122 -29.23 11.67 9.47
CA GLN A 122 -30.19 12.16 10.46
C GLN A 122 -29.90 11.43 11.77
N VAL A 123 -29.39 12.17 12.76
CA VAL A 123 -29.11 11.63 14.09
C VAL A 123 -30.16 12.16 15.05
N ASP A 124 -31.18 11.35 15.30
CA ASP A 124 -32.15 11.60 16.38
C ASP A 124 -31.57 11.03 17.70
N ALA A 125 -30.59 11.72 18.25
CA ALA A 125 -30.03 11.39 19.55
C ALA A 125 -30.64 12.30 20.62
N ASN A 126 -31.42 11.71 21.52
CA ASN A 126 -31.74 12.31 22.82
C ASN A 126 -30.47 12.24 23.68
N PHE A 127 -29.55 13.18 23.46
CA PHE A 127 -28.43 13.38 24.38
C PHE A 127 -29.00 13.94 25.68
N GLY A 128 -29.31 13.06 26.63
CA GLY A 128 -29.51 13.46 28.01
C GLY A 128 -28.22 14.13 28.48
N VAL A 129 -28.27 15.41 28.78
CA VAL A 129 -27.10 16.15 29.27
C VAL A 129 -26.72 15.56 30.64
N GLN A 130 -25.64 14.81 30.69
CA GLN A 130 -25.05 14.34 31.94
C GLN A 130 -24.05 15.41 32.40
N ILE A 131 -24.46 16.28 33.34
CA ILE A 131 -23.54 17.21 34.00
C ILE A 131 -22.84 16.41 35.11
N ILE A 132 -21.54 16.19 34.95
CA ILE A 132 -20.66 15.68 36.00
C ILE A 132 -20.01 16.90 36.63
N ASP A 133 -20.35 17.18 37.89
CA ASP A 133 -19.74 18.26 38.68
C ASP A 133 -18.57 17.69 39.48
N ASP A 134 -17.36 17.88 38.95
CA ASP A 134 -16.09 17.48 39.59
C ASP A 134 -15.45 18.62 40.40
N VAL A 135 -16.20 19.67 40.76
CA VAL A 135 -15.69 20.72 41.65
C VAL A 135 -15.68 20.17 43.08
N GLY A 136 -14.52 19.62 43.45
CA GLY A 136 -14.24 19.07 44.78
C GLY A 136 -14.58 20.03 45.91
N GLY A 137 -15.33 19.53 46.90
CA GLY A 137 -15.58 20.21 48.16
C GLY A 137 -14.26 20.48 48.86
N ALA A 138 -13.86 21.75 48.89
CA ALA A 138 -12.80 22.20 49.78
C ALA A 138 -13.30 22.09 51.22
N ASP A 139 -12.67 21.18 51.95
CA ASP A 139 -12.43 21.15 53.40
C ASP A 139 -13.27 22.11 54.28
N GLU A 140 -14.27 21.56 54.98
CA GLU A 140 -14.67 22.08 56.29
C GLU A 140 -14.17 21.09 57.36
N THR A 141 -12.93 21.29 57.81
CA THR A 141 -12.49 20.84 59.13
C THR A 141 -12.79 21.95 60.14
N ASP A 142 -13.71 21.69 61.05
CA ASP A 142 -13.82 22.36 62.35
C ASP A 142 -13.71 21.30 63.47
#